data_AF-A0A496WLL9-F1
#
_entry.id   AF-A0A496WLL9-F1
#
_cell.length_a   1.000
_cell.length_b   1.000
_cell.length_c   1.000
_cell.angle_alpha   90.00
_cell.angle_beta   90.00
_cell.angle_gamma   90.00
#
_symmetry.space_group_name_H-M   'P 1'
#
loop_
_entity.id
_entity.type
_entity.pdbx_description
1 polymer ?
#
loop_
_entity_poly.entity_id
_entity_poly.type
_entity_poly.pdbx_seq_one_letter_code
_entity_poly.pdbx_strand_id
1 'polypeptide(L)'
;MEHGVFDELNFDRRQEICTPPCSVIVLLATFNGEAHIKAQVESIQAQSYQKWNLVIRDDCSTDGTLQIIDEITAEDPRVFV
;
A
#
# COMPACT_ATOMS: atom_id res chain seq x y z
N MET A 1 -54.75 -18.79 -5.85
CA MET A 1 -54.75 -17.74 -4.82
C MET A 1 -53.63 -18.06 -3.87
N GLU A 2 -52.81 -17.05 -3.61
CA GLU A 2 -51.50 -17.00 -2.91
C GLU A 2 -51.41 -17.90 -1.66
N HIS A 3 -50.25 -18.44 -1.28
CA HIS A 3 -49.04 -17.70 -0.93
C HIS A 3 -47.75 -18.46 -1.27
N GLY A 4 -46.79 -17.69 -1.80
CA GLY A 4 -45.52 -18.16 -2.34
C GLY A 4 -44.57 -18.75 -1.30
N VAL A 5 -43.92 -19.81 -1.74
CA VAL A 5 -42.70 -20.39 -1.19
C VAL A 5 -41.60 -19.32 -1.29
N PHE A 6 -41.18 -18.75 -0.16
CA PHE A 6 -39.93 -17.98 -0.07
C PHE A 6 -38.77 -18.96 0.04
N ASP A 7 -38.42 -19.57 -1.08
CA ASP A 7 -37.18 -20.31 -1.21
C ASP A 7 -36.67 -20.10 -2.63
N GLU A 8 -35.99 -18.99 -2.85
CA GLU A 8 -35.16 -18.78 -4.03
C GLU A 8 -34.10 -17.71 -3.71
N LEU A 9 -32.97 -18.20 -3.20
CA LEU A 9 -31.64 -17.97 -3.77
C LEU A 9 -31.44 -16.59 -4.41
N ASN A 10 -30.67 -15.70 -3.75
CA ASN A 10 -29.55 -14.95 -4.36
C ASN A 10 -29.10 -13.76 -3.47
N PHE A 11 -28.60 -14.04 -2.26
CA PHE A 11 -27.77 -13.05 -1.56
C PHE A 11 -26.61 -13.69 -0.80
N ASP A 12 -25.94 -14.66 -1.42
CA ASP A 12 -24.66 -15.17 -0.90
C ASP A 12 -23.72 -15.62 -2.02
N ARG A 13 -23.40 -14.73 -2.96
CA ARG A 13 -22.22 -14.88 -3.84
C ARG A 13 -20.97 -14.29 -3.18
N ARG A 14 -20.69 -14.69 -1.94
CA ARG A 14 -19.35 -14.49 -1.39
C ARG A 14 -18.44 -15.61 -1.92
N GLN A 15 -17.47 -15.15 -2.70
CA GLN A 15 -16.14 -15.74 -2.92
C GLN A 15 -16.06 -16.96 -3.84
N GLU A 16 -15.71 -16.69 -5.09
CA GLU A 16 -14.68 -17.46 -5.82
C GLU A 16 -14.07 -16.59 -6.93
N ILE A 17 -13.40 -15.51 -6.53
CA ILE A 17 -12.26 -15.04 -7.31
C ILE A 17 -11.06 -15.23 -6.38
N CYS A 18 -10.47 -16.41 -6.46
CA CYS A 18 -9.13 -16.64 -5.93
C CYS A 18 -8.15 -15.91 -6.85
N THR A 19 -8.10 -14.57 -6.77
CA THR A 19 -6.91 -13.86 -7.21
C THR A 19 -5.83 -14.21 -6.19
N PRO A 20 -4.64 -14.70 -6.60
CA PRO A 20 -3.50 -14.71 -5.67
C PRO A 20 -3.40 -13.30 -5.10
N PRO A 21 -3.10 -13.11 -3.79
CA PRO A 21 -3.07 -11.76 -3.23
C PRO A 21 -2.09 -10.95 -4.08
N CYS A 22 -2.61 -10.02 -4.87
CA CYS A 22 -1.83 -9.33 -5.87
C CYS A 22 -0.98 -8.30 -5.13
N SER A 23 0.34 -8.42 -5.21
CA SER A 23 1.23 -7.46 -4.56
C SER A 23 1.07 -6.10 -5.21
N VAL A 24 0.87 -5.06 -4.40
CA VAL A 24 0.86 -3.66 -4.86
C VAL A 24 2.28 -3.13 -4.85
N ILE A 25 2.69 -2.40 -5.89
CA ILE A 25 3.95 -1.65 -5.89
C ILE A 25 3.61 -0.17 -5.87
N VAL A 26 4.11 0.54 -4.86
CA VAL A 26 3.99 2.00 -4.73
C VAL A 26 5.29 2.61 -5.21
N LEU A 27 5.22 3.53 -6.17
CA LEU A 27 6.37 4.28 -6.66
C LEU A 27 6.32 5.69 -6.09
N LEU A 28 7.38 6.12 -5.42
CA LEU A 28 7.49 7.43 -4.81
C LEU A 28 8.71 8.15 -5.36
N ALA A 29 8.50 9.18 -6.18
CA ALA A 29 9.57 10.09 -6.56
C ALA A 29 9.67 11.22 -5.53
N THR A 30 10.89 11.63 -5.19
CA THR A 30 11.13 12.73 -4.24
C THR A 30 12.31 13.60 -4.65
N PHE A 31 12.26 14.89 -4.30
CA PHE A 31 13.35 15.85 -4.44
C PHE A 31 13.20 16.91 -3.35
N ASN A 32 14.22 17.08 -2.52
CA ASN A 32 14.21 17.94 -1.34
C ASN A 32 12.95 17.78 -0.47
N GLY A 33 12.64 16.52 -0.14
CA GLY A 33 11.45 16.10 0.57
C GLY A 33 11.63 15.93 2.08
N GLU A 34 12.71 16.43 2.70
CA GLU A 34 13.07 16.19 4.11
C GLU A 34 11.88 16.46 5.06
N ALA A 35 11.11 17.51 4.79
CA ALA A 35 9.96 17.91 5.60
C ALA A 35 8.75 16.97 5.52
N HIS A 36 8.70 16.05 4.55
CA HIS A 36 7.49 15.29 4.21
C HIS A 36 7.71 13.79 4.10
N ILE A 37 8.90 13.36 3.67
CA ILE A 37 9.16 11.98 3.28
C ILE A 37 8.85 10.99 4.41
N LYS A 38 9.17 11.34 5.66
CA LYS A 38 8.85 10.53 6.84
C LYS A 38 7.35 10.30 7.01
N ALA A 39 6.57 11.37 7.06
CA ALA A 39 5.12 11.29 7.23
C ALA A 39 4.43 10.59 6.04
N GLN A 40 4.97 10.76 4.82
CA GLN A 40 4.48 10.06 3.63
C GLN A 40 4.68 8.55 3.75
N VAL A 41 5.87 8.10 4.15
CA VAL A 41 6.16 6.68 4.34
C VAL A 41 5.35 6.10 5.50
N GLU A 42 5.24 6.80 6.63
CA GLU A 42 4.42 6.37 7.77
C GLU A 42 2.95 6.15 7.37
N SER A 43 2.40 7.02 6.51
CA SER A 43 1.05 6.88 5.95
C SER A 43 0.90 5.62 5.07
N ILE A 44 1.92 5.30 4.26
CA ILE A 44 1.96 4.07 3.45
C ILE A 44 2.10 2.83 4.35
N GLN A 45 2.91 2.91 5.39
CA GLN A 45 3.09 1.84 6.36
C GLN A 45 1.81 1.51 7.12
N ALA A 46 1.00 2.53 7.42
CA ALA A 46 -0.27 2.40 8.12
C ALA A 46 -1.45 1.90 7.26
N GLN A 47 -1.24 1.60 5.97
CA GLN A 47 -2.31 1.09 5.11
C GLN A 47 -2.87 -0.23 5.65
N SER A 48 -4.20 -0.43 5.55
CA SER A 48 -4.85 -1.66 6.03
C SER A 48 -4.49 -2.89 5.20
N TYR A 49 -4.22 -2.70 3.91
CA TYR A 49 -3.69 -3.74 3.03
C TYR A 49 -2.18 -3.87 3.21
N GLN A 50 -1.68 -5.06 3.57
CA GLN A 50 -0.27 -5.25 3.95
C GLN A 50 0.65 -5.76 2.84
N LYS A 51 0.10 -6.27 1.73
CA LYS A 51 0.90 -6.90 0.66
C LYS A 51 1.35 -5.86 -0.38
N TRP A 52 2.23 -4.96 0.05
CA TRP A 52 2.82 -3.95 -0.81
C TRP A 52 4.34 -3.89 -0.67
N ASN A 53 4.98 -3.34 -1.70
CA ASN A 53 6.37 -2.89 -1.69
C ASN A 53 6.40 -1.41 -2.08
N LEU A 54 7.28 -0.63 -1.47
CA LEU A 54 7.49 0.78 -1.77
C LEU A 54 8.86 0.95 -2.43
N VAL A 55 8.91 1.61 -3.59
CA VAL A 55 10.16 1.98 -4.28
C VAL A 55 10.27 3.49 -4.30
N ILE A 56 11.32 4.03 -3.67
CA ILE A 56 11.58 5.45 -3.55
C ILE A 56 12.71 5.84 -4.50
N ARG A 57 12.46 6.76 -5.43
CA ARG A 57 13.51 7.34 -6.27
C ARG A 57 13.74 8.79 -5.84
N ASP A 58 14.91 9.07 -5.30
CA ASP A 58 15.41 10.42 -5.03
C ASP A 58 16.00 11.10 -6.28
N ASP A 59 15.61 12.33 -6.59
CA ASP A 59 16.09 13.08 -7.76
C ASP A 59 17.22 14.06 -7.43
N CYS A 60 18.30 13.56 -6.81
CA CYS A 60 19.48 14.34 -6.44
C CYS A 60 19.18 15.43 -5.39
N SER A 61 18.45 15.05 -4.34
CA SER A 61 18.19 15.95 -3.20
C SER A 61 19.50 16.43 -2.57
N THR A 62 19.47 17.65 -2.07
CA THR A 62 20.60 18.32 -1.41
C THR A 62 20.34 18.59 0.07
N ASP A 63 19.19 18.15 0.58
CA ASP A 63 18.76 18.27 1.97
C ASP A 63 18.84 16.91 2.71
N GLY A 64 18.22 16.78 3.88
CA GLY A 64 18.21 15.54 4.67
C GLY A 64 17.40 14.37 4.09
N THR A 65 16.82 14.50 2.89
CA THR A 65 15.94 13.48 2.29
C THR A 65 16.58 12.09 2.24
N LEU A 66 17.81 11.99 1.74
CA LEU A 66 18.50 10.70 1.58
C LEU A 66 18.78 10.03 2.93
N GLN A 67 19.18 10.80 3.94
CA GLN A 67 19.42 10.26 5.28
C GLN A 67 18.14 9.65 5.87
N ILE A 68 17.00 10.33 5.73
CA ILE A 68 15.73 9.82 6.23
C ILE A 68 15.31 8.54 5.48
N ILE A 69 15.55 8.48 4.17
CA ILE A 69 15.28 7.27 3.37
C ILE A 69 16.15 6.09 3.84
N ASP A 70 17.44 6.32 4.11
CA ASP A 70 18.35 5.29 4.61
C ASP A 70 17.88 4.74 5.97
N GLU A 71 17.46 5.61 6.90
CA GLU A 71 16.89 5.22 8.18
C GLU A 71 15.62 4.35 8.00
N ILE A 72 14.71 4.77 7.12
CA ILE A 72 13.47 4.05 6.82
C ILE A 72 13.75 2.65 6.24
N THR A 73 14.68 2.54 5.28
CA THR A 73 14.99 1.28 4.59
C THR A 73 15.71 0.28 5.50
N ALA A 74 16.42 0.76 6.51
CA ALA A 74 17.00 -0.08 7.55
C ALA A 74 15.93 -0.67 8.50
N GLU A 75 14.80 0.02 8.68
CA GLU A 75 13.73 -0.36 9.61
C GLU A 75 12.63 -1.22 8.98
N ASP A 76 12.27 -0.99 7.70
CA ASP A 76 11.19 -1.71 7.02
C ASP A 76 11.66 -2.38 5.72
N PRO A 77 11.75 -3.73 5.67
CA PRO A 77 12.25 -4.45 4.50
C PRO A 77 11.30 -4.42 3.29
N ARG A 78 10.14 -3.77 3.40
CA ARG A 78 9.22 -3.54 2.27
C ARG A 78 9.55 -2.27 1.48
N VAL A 79 10.49 -1.46 1.95
CA VAL A 79 10.89 -0.19 1.34
C VAL A 79 12.25 -0.33 0.65
N PHE A 80 12.32 0.11 -0.60
CA PHE A 80 13.50 0.00 -1.47
C PHE A 80 13.82 1.37 -2.08
N VAL A 81 15.09 1.60 -2.43
CA VAL A 81 15.60 2.80 -3.11
C VAL A 81 16.13 2.43 -4.49
#